data_AF-A0A6L3C8R3-F1
#
_entry.id   AF-A0A6L3C8R3-F1
#
_cell.length_a   1.000
_cell.length_b   1.000
_cell.length_c   1.000
_cell.angle_alpha   90.00
_cell.angle_beta   90.00
_cell.angle_gamma   90.00
#
_symmetry.space_group_name_H-M   'P 1'
#
loop_
_entity.id
_entity.type
_entity.pdbx_description
1 polymer ?
#
loop_
_entity_poly.entity_id
_entity_poly.type
_entity_poly.pdbx_seq_one_letter_code
_entity_poly.pdbx_strand_id
1 'polypeptide(L)' 'LYTRPAEYRGMETPEILLSGHHSNIERWRREQSLQRTLERRPDLLLTAELSATDLEYLKTLGYEQVNETE' A
#
# COMPACT_ATOMS: atom_id res chain seq x y z
N LEU A 1 -15.19 12.43 1.82
CA LEU A 1 -16.51 12.20 2.41
C LEU A 1 -16.98 10.81 1.97
N TYR A 2 -17.16 9.85 2.87
CA TYR A 2 -17.68 8.51 2.56
C TYR A 2 -18.92 8.27 3.44
N THR A 3 -20.08 8.14 2.80
CA THR A 3 -21.38 7.85 3.43
C THR A 3 -21.70 6.37 3.21
N ARG A 4 -22.30 5.74 4.24
CA ARG A 4 -22.76 4.35 4.31
C ARG A 4 -23.75 4.04 3.16
N PRO A 5 -23.76 2.81 2.59
CA PRO A 5 -23.85 1.54 3.32
C PRO A 5 -22.50 0.84 3.56
N ALA A 6 -22.49 -0.13 4.47
CA ALA A 6 -21.31 -0.88 4.92
C ALA A 6 -20.74 -1.87 3.87
N GLU A 7 -21.42 -2.01 2.73
CA GLU A 7 -21.00 -2.84 1.61
C GLU A 7 -21.02 -1.99 0.33
N TYR A 8 -19.85 -1.71 -0.21
CA TYR A 8 -19.70 -1.09 -1.53
C TYR A 8 -19.03 -2.08 -2.47
N ARG A 9 -19.83 -2.68 -3.37
CA ARG A 9 -19.41 -3.56 -4.47
C ARG A 9 -18.77 -4.91 -4.06
N GLY A 10 -19.26 -5.56 -3.01
CA GLY A 10 -18.84 -6.94 -2.66
C GLY A 10 -17.38 -7.07 -2.22
N MET A 11 -16.71 -5.95 -1.95
CA MET A 11 -15.44 -5.93 -1.22
C MET A 11 -15.80 -5.78 0.26
N GLU A 12 -15.51 -6.81 1.05
CA GLU A 12 -15.64 -6.76 2.50
C GLU A 12 -14.86 -5.53 3.00
N THR A 13 -15.55 -4.66 3.74
CA THR A 13 -14.90 -3.49 4.34
C THR A 13 -13.83 -4.02 5.30
N PRO A 14 -12.53 -3.74 5.08
CA PRO A 14 -11.48 -4.31 5.91
C PRO A 14 -11.75 -4.03 7.37
N GLU A 15 -11.65 -5.06 8.21
CA GLU A 15 -11.88 -5.00 9.67
C GLU A 15 -11.04 -3.89 10.34
N ILE A 16 -9.95 -3.50 9.67
CA ILE A 16 -9.07 -2.37 9.98
C ILE A 16 -9.83 -1.03 10.09
N LEU A 17 -10.90 -0.83 9.30
CA LEU A 17 -11.74 0.36 9.31
C LEU A 17 -12.82 0.33 10.41
N LEU A 18 -13.17 -0.84 10.93
CA LEU A 18 -14.16 -1.02 11.99
C LEU A 18 -13.58 -0.76 13.39
N SER A 19 -12.28 -1.00 13.58
CA SER A 19 -11.64 -0.93 14.90
C SER A 19 -11.18 0.47 15.33
N GLY A 20 -11.39 1.52 14.52
CA GLY A 20 -11.07 2.92 14.91
C GLY A 20 -9.57 3.23 15.07
N HIS A 21 -8.69 2.33 14.65
CA HIS A 21 -7.23 2.50 14.76
C HIS A 21 -6.68 3.21 13.52
N HIS A 22 -6.69 4.54 13.55
CA HIS A 22 -6.19 5.42 12.48
C HIS A 22 -4.81 5.01 11.94
N SER A 23 -3.87 4.64 12.82
CA SER A 23 -2.52 4.23 12.41
C SER A 23 -2.50 2.97 11.53
N ASN A 24 -3.40 2.02 11.76
CA ASN A 24 -3.49 0.83 10.92
C ASN A 24 -4.09 1.15 9.54
N ILE A 25 -5.02 2.12 9.49
CA ILE A 25 -5.62 2.59 8.23
C ILE A 25 -4.57 3.31 7.38
N GLU A 26 -3.72 4.13 8.00
CA GLU A 26 -2.63 4.81 7.31
C GLU A 26 -1.61 3.82 6.75
N ARG A 27 -1.22 2.81 7.53
CA ARG A 27 -0.35 1.73 7.08
C ARG A 27 -0.96 0.99 5.88
N TRP A 28 -2.22 0.57 6.01
CA TRP A 28 -2.92 -0.14 4.93
C TRP A 28 -3.04 0.70 3.65
N ARG A 29 -3.34 2.00 3.76
CA ARG A 29 -3.36 2.89 2.58
C ARG A 29 -2.00 2.96 1.90
N ARG A 30 -0.92 3.03 2.70
CA ARG A 30 0.45 3.09 2.21
C ARG A 30 0.81 1.80 1.47
N GLU A 31 0.54 0.64 2.08
CA GLU A 31 0.70 -0.69 1.47
C GLU A 31 -0.06 -0.80 0.14
N GLN A 32 -1.34 -0.41 0.12
CA GLN A 32 -2.16 -0.40 -1.10
C GLN A 32 -1.65 0.56 -2.18
N SER A 33 -1.08 1.71 -1.78
CA SER A 33 -0.45 2.63 -2.71
C SER A 33 0.80 1.99 -3.32
N LEU A 34 1.65 1.37 -2.51
CA LEU A 34 2.87 0.68 -2.95
C LEU A 34 2.55 -0.46 -3.91
N GLN A 35 1.57 -1.29 -3.59
CA GLN A 35 1.11 -2.38 -4.47
C GLN A 35 0.67 -1.84 -5.84
N ARG A 36 -0.18 -0.81 -5.87
CA ARG A 36 -0.65 -0.21 -7.13
C ARG A 36 0.48 0.45 -7.91
N THR A 37 1.43 1.08 -7.22
CA THR A 37 2.61 1.67 -7.84
C THR A 37 3.47 0.57 -8.46
N LEU A 38 3.70 -0.53 -7.76
CA LEU A 38 4.46 -1.69 -8.26
C LEU A 38 3.83 -2.27 -9.53
N GLU A 39 2.50 -2.46 -9.54
CA GLU A 39 1.79 -3.03 -10.69
C GLU A 39 1.74 -2.11 -11.92
N ARG A 40 1.66 -0.78 -11.71
CA ARG A 40 1.41 0.18 -12.79
C ARG A 40 2.63 0.96 -13.24
N ARG A 41 3.50 1.35 -12.30
CA ARG A 41 4.68 2.19 -12.50
C ARG A 41 5.76 1.88 -11.46
N PRO A 42 6.45 0.73 -11.58
CA PRO A 42 7.54 0.37 -10.68
C PRO A 42 8.68 1.39 -10.69
N ASP A 43 8.81 2.19 -11.76
CA ASP A 43 9.78 3.26 -11.90
C ASP A 43 9.67 4.32 -10.80
N LEU A 44 8.46 4.59 -10.32
CA LEU A 44 8.22 5.59 -9.27
C LEU A 44 8.77 5.13 -7.92
N LEU A 45 8.86 3.81 -7.68
CA LEU A 45 9.42 3.26 -6.45
C LEU A 45 10.94 3.46 -6.36
N LEU A 46 11.63 3.54 -7.50
CA LEU A 46 13.07 3.78 -7.55
C LEU A 46 13.42 5.20 -7.09
N THR A 47 12.55 6.17 -7.40
CA THR A 47 12.75 7.59 -7.05
C THR A 47 12.11 8.00 -5.72
N ALA A 48 11.25 7.15 -5.15
CA ALA A 48 10.55 7.45 -3.92
C ALA A 48 11.39 7.10 -2.69
N GLU A 49 11.31 7.93 -1.65
CA GLU A 49 11.89 7.62 -0.34
C GLU A 49 11.03 6.54 0.36
N LEU A 50 11.44 5.28 0.20
CA LEU A 50 10.80 4.13 0.82
C LEU A 50 11.32 3.95 2.25
N SER A 51 10.42 3.85 3.23
CA SER A 51 10.78 3.48 4.59
C SER A 51 11.16 1.99 4.67
N ALA A 52 11.87 1.58 5.73
CA ALA A 52 12.22 0.18 5.96
C ALA A 52 10.99 -0.76 5.92
N THR A 53 9.86 -0.30 6.47
CA THR A 53 8.59 -1.04 6.43
C THR A 53 8.01 -1.13 5.02
N ASP A 54 8.16 -0.07 4.22
CA ASP A 54 7.68 -0.03 2.84
C ASP A 54 8.49 -1.01 1.97
N LEU A 55 9.82 -1.05 2.16
CA LEU A 55 10.73 -1.99 1.49
C LEU A 55 10.43 -3.45 1.86
N GLU A 56 10.18 -3.72 3.14
CA GLU A 56 9.84 -5.08 3.59
C GLU A 56 8.53 -5.56 2.95
N TYR A 57 7.51 -4.70 2.90
CA TYR A 57 6.25 -4.99 2.22
C TYR A 57 6.46 -5.23 0.71
N LEU A 58 7.18 -4.34 0.03
CA LEU A 58 7.50 -4.49 -1.38
C LEU A 58 8.27 -5.78 -1.68
N LYS A 59 9.19 -6.18 -0.80
CA LYS A 59 9.92 -7.44 -0.91
C LYS A 59 9.00 -8.66 -0.82
N THR A 60 7.98 -8.63 0.04
CA THR A 60 6.96 -9.70 0.09
C THR A 60 6.13 -9.79 -1.19
N LEU A 61 5.97 -8.68 -1.91
CA LEU A 61 5.34 -8.63 -3.23
C LEU A 61 6.29 -9.01 -4.38
N GLY A 62 7.56 -9.28 -4.10
CA GLY A 62 8.56 -9.66 -5.11
C GLY A 62 9.20 -8.48 -5.84
N TYR A 63 9.12 -7.26 -5.29
CA TYR A 63 9.91 -6.14 -5.80
C TYR A 63 11.38 -6.32 -5.44
N GLU A 64 12.24 -6.37 -6.45
CA GLU A 64 13.69 -6.38 -6.30
C GLU A 64 14.20 -5.00 -6.70
N GLN A 65 14.81 -4.26 -5.76
CA GLN A 65 15.43 -2.98 -6.07
C GLN A 65 16.58 -3.22 -7.05
N VAL A 66 16.33 -2.89 -8.31
CA VAL A 66 17.38 -2.78 -9.32
C VAL A 66 18.13 -1.49 -9.02
N ASN A 67 19.13 -1.59 -8.17
CA ASN A 67 20.09 -0.52 -7.99
C ASN A 67 20.96 -0.50 -9.24
N GLU A 68 20.48 0.14 -10.30
CA GLU A 68 21.29 0.48 -11.46
C GLU A 68 22.29 1.55 -11.00
N THR A 69 23.38 1.07 -10.42
CA THR A 69 24.57 1.86 -10.14
C THR A 69 25.35 1.87 -11.44
N GLU A 70 25.19 2.92 -12.24
CA GLU A 70 26.19 3.29 -13.26
C GLU A 70 27.49 3.77 -12.58
#